data_AF-A0A399NAL7-F1
#
_entry.id   AF-A0A399NAL7-F1
#
_cell.length_a   1.000
_cell.length_b   1.000
_cell.length_c   1.000
_cell.angle_alpha   90.00
_cell.angle_beta   90.00
_cell.angle_gamma   90.00
#
_symmetry.space_group_name_H-M   'P 1'
#
loop_
_entity.id
_entity.type
_entity.pdbx_description
1 polymer ?
#
loop_
_entity_poly.entity_id
_entity_poly.type
_entity_poly.pdbx_seq_one_letter_code
_entity_poly.pdbx_strand_id
1 'polypeptide(L)'
;LLALLAGIGRTSLAMAREGDLPRALAVVHPRYRVPQRAEIAVAVIVVTLVLTVDLRGVVGFSSFGVLLYYVVANAAAFTQEHADRRYPRALQVLGVVGCLVLVATLPGASIAVGVGVLLVGVVGRAVVLVRRRRAAAMR
;
A
#
# COMPACT_ATOMS: atom_id res chain seq x y z
N LEU A 1 -2.46 17.45 1.81
CA LEU A 1 -3.10 16.57 0.80
C LEU A 1 -2.29 16.46 -0.50
N LEU A 2 -1.92 17.57 -1.15
CA LEU A 2 -1.15 17.53 -2.42
C LEU A 2 0.18 16.76 -2.32
N ALA A 3 0.92 16.89 -1.21
CA ALA A 3 2.15 16.12 -0.99
C ALA A 3 1.91 14.60 -0.86
N LEU A 4 0.79 14.18 -0.27
CA LEU A 4 0.40 12.77 -0.16
C LEU A 4 -0.01 12.21 -1.52
N LEU A 5 -0.80 12.96 -2.29
CA LEU A 5 -1.18 12.58 -3.66
C LEU A 5 0.05 12.46 -4.57
N ALA A 6 0.98 13.43 -4.50
CA ALA A 6 2.24 13.37 -5.23
C ALA A 6 3.13 12.20 -4.78
N GLY A 7 3.09 11.84 -3.49
CA GLY A 7 3.76 10.66 -2.95
C GLY A 7 3.19 9.35 -3.52
N ILE A 8 1.86 9.18 -3.44
CA ILE A 8 1.13 8.01 -3.95
C ILE A 8 1.30 7.88 -5.48
N GLY A 9 1.30 9.00 -6.20
CA GLY A 9 1.56 9.02 -7.64
C GLY A 9 2.96 8.50 -7.98
N ARG A 10 4.00 8.94 -7.25
CA ARG A 10 5.38 8.49 -7.48
C ARG A 10 5.59 7.01 -7.14
N THR A 11 5.01 6.52 -6.04
CA THR A 11 5.08 5.09 -5.70
C THR A 11 4.33 4.23 -6.71
N SER A 12 3.13 4.63 -7.11
CA SER A 12 2.33 3.92 -8.14
C SER A 12 3.05 3.90 -9.49
N LEU A 13 3.70 5.01 -9.87
CA LEU A 13 4.51 5.09 -11.09
C LEU A 13 5.73 4.15 -11.02
N ALA A 14 6.44 4.13 -9.90
CA ALA A 14 7.58 3.23 -9.70
C ALA A 14 7.15 1.76 -9.76
N MET A 15 6.06 1.40 -9.08
CA MET A 15 5.48 0.06 -9.11
C MET A 15 4.99 -0.33 -10.51
N ALA A 16 4.42 0.59 -11.29
CA ALA A 16 3.99 0.33 -12.66
C ALA A 16 5.18 0.16 -13.63
N ARG A 17 6.32 0.83 -13.36
CA ARG A 17 7.58 0.64 -14.11
C ARG A 17 8.24 -0.69 -13.80
N GLU A 18 8.32 -1.04 -12.52
CA GLU A 18 8.77 -2.36 -12.05
C GLU A 18 7.77 -3.46 -12.43
N GLY A 19 6.55 -3.04 -12.81
CA GLY A 19 5.42 -3.80 -13.33
C GLY A 19 4.73 -4.68 -12.28
N ASP A 20 4.77 -4.28 -11.02
CA ASP A 20 3.85 -4.71 -9.97
C ASP A 20 2.42 -4.18 -10.21
N LEU A 21 2.27 -3.12 -11.00
CA LEU A 21 0.99 -2.54 -11.46
C LEU A 21 0.90 -2.54 -13.00
N PRO A 22 -0.32 -2.46 -13.60
CA PRO A 22 -0.49 -2.38 -15.05
C PRO A 22 0.35 -1.26 -15.66
N ARG A 23 1.12 -1.56 -16.71
CA ARG A 23 1.97 -0.57 -17.43
C ARG A 23 1.18 0.65 -17.92
N ALA A 24 -0.13 0.51 -18.13
CA ALA A 24 -1.01 1.62 -18.48
C ALA A 24 -1.06 2.73 -17.41
N LEU A 25 -0.72 2.43 -16.15
CA LEU A 25 -0.60 3.40 -15.05
C LEU A 25 0.77 4.12 -15.02
N ALA A 26 1.76 3.61 -15.76
CA ALA A 26 3.06 4.28 -15.89
C ALA A 26 3.06 5.45 -16.89
N VAL A 27 1.91 5.76 -17.49
CA VAL A 27 1.75 6.87 -18.44
C VAL A 27 1.78 8.18 -17.67
N VAL A 28 2.89 8.91 -17.83
CA VAL A 28 3.11 10.23 -17.27
C VAL A 28 2.69 11.28 -18.28
N HIS A 29 1.95 12.30 -17.85
CA HIS A 29 1.55 13.40 -18.75
C HIS A 29 2.80 14.18 -19.22
N PRO A 30 3.00 14.37 -20.53
CA PRO A 30 4.24 14.94 -21.07
C PRO A 30 4.52 16.38 -20.61
N ARG A 31 3.46 17.18 -20.38
CA ARG A 31 3.58 18.58 -19.95
C ARG A 31 3.67 18.80 -18.43
N TYR A 32 2.97 17.99 -17.65
CA TYR A 32 2.81 18.21 -16.19
C TYR A 32 3.60 17.21 -15.35
N ARG A 33 4.22 16.20 -15.99
CA ARG A 33 5.03 15.15 -15.36
C ARG A 33 4.33 14.41 -14.21
N VAL A 34 2.99 14.40 -14.20
CA VAL A 34 2.17 13.67 -13.23
C VAL A 34 1.61 12.38 -13.83
N PRO A 35 1.48 11.30 -13.03
CA PRO A 35 0.86 10.05 -13.45
C PRO A 35 -0.68 10.21 -13.45
N GLN A 36 -1.20 10.94 -14.43
CA GLN A 36 -2.61 11.35 -14.51
C GLN A 36 -3.60 10.19 -14.37
N ARG A 37 -3.30 9.03 -14.97
CA ARG A 37 -4.16 7.84 -14.88
C ARG A 37 -4.22 7.26 -13.47
N ALA A 38 -3.09 7.28 -12.74
CA ALA A 38 -3.05 6.83 -11.36
C ALA A 38 -3.84 7.79 -10.45
N GLU A 39 -3.70 9.10 -10.65
CA GLU A 39 -4.44 10.10 -9.89
C GLU A 39 -5.95 10.00 -10.13
N ILE A 40 -6.39 9.87 -11.39
CA ILE A 40 -7.81 9.69 -11.72
C ILE A 40 -8.37 8.41 -11.08
N ALA A 41 -7.64 7.30 -11.17
CA ALA A 41 -8.07 6.04 -10.56
C ALA A 41 -8.23 6.17 -9.03
N VAL A 42 -7.25 6.79 -8.36
CA VAL A 42 -7.33 7.07 -6.91
C VAL A 42 -8.52 7.98 -6.59
N ALA A 43 -8.73 9.05 -7.36
CA ALA A 43 -9.84 9.97 -7.16
C ALA A 43 -11.20 9.27 -7.30
N VAL A 44 -11.37 8.44 -8.33
CA VAL A 44 -12.60 7.65 -8.53
C VAL A 44 -12.84 6.72 -7.36
N ILE A 45 -11.82 5.97 -6.91
CA ILE A 45 -11.94 5.07 -5.76
C ILE A 45 -12.36 5.82 -4.49
N VAL A 46 -11.73 6.97 -4.22
CA VAL A 46 -12.06 7.80 -3.06
C VAL A 46 -13.50 8.32 -3.14
N VAL A 47 -13.92 8.83 -4.29
CA VAL A 47 -15.30 9.34 -4.49
C VAL A 47 -16.32 8.20 -4.30
N THR A 48 -16.07 7.02 -4.88
CA THR A 48 -16.96 5.86 -4.69
C THR A 48 -17.06 5.46 -3.22
N LEU A 49 -15.94 5.41 -2.49
CA LEU A 49 -15.93 5.10 -1.06
C LEU A 49 -16.74 6.11 -0.25
N VAL A 50 -16.57 7.41 -0.52
CA VAL A 50 -17.30 8.48 0.18
C VAL A 50 -18.80 8.41 -0.08
N LEU A 51 -19.22 8.00 -1.28
CA LEU A 51 -20.65 7.89 -1.64
C LEU A 51 -21.31 6.61 -1.12
N THR A 52 -20.54 5.55 -0.85
CA THR A 52 -21.09 4.21 -0.51
C THR A 52 -20.86 3.79 0.93
N VAL A 53 -19.93 4.42 1.66
CA VAL A 53 -19.52 4.00 3.01
C VAL A 53 -19.61 5.17 3.98
N ASP A 54 -20.14 4.91 5.18
CA ASP A 54 -20.12 5.86 6.29
C ASP A 54 -18.70 6.31 6.65
N LEU A 55 -18.55 7.57 7.05
CA LEU A 55 -17.28 8.17 7.47
C LEU A 55 -16.52 7.31 8.49
N ARG A 56 -17.24 6.69 9.44
CA ARG A 56 -16.63 5.79 10.44
C ARG A 56 -15.97 4.57 9.80
N GLY A 57 -16.61 3.96 8.81
CA GLY A 57 -16.07 2.81 8.08
C GLY A 57 -14.83 3.18 7.26
N VAL A 58 -14.88 4.32 6.57
CA VAL A 58 -13.74 4.85 5.78
C VAL A 58 -12.54 5.17 6.68
N VAL A 59 -12.78 5.81 7.83
CA VAL A 59 -11.71 6.13 8.79
C VAL A 59 -11.11 4.85 9.38
N GLY A 60 -11.93 3.86 9.75
CA GLY A 60 -11.45 2.58 10.25
C GLY A 60 -10.63 1.81 9.21
N PHE A 61 -11.07 1.78 7.95
CA PHE A 61 -10.34 1.16 6.84
C PHE A 61 -8.98 1.86 6.58
N SER A 62 -8.98 3.19 6.54
CA SER A 62 -7.75 3.98 6.38
C SER A 62 -6.78 3.73 7.55
N SER A 63 -7.29 3.71 8.78
CA SER A 63 -6.50 3.46 10.00
C SER A 63 -5.86 2.07 9.97
N PHE A 64 -6.62 1.04 9.56
CA PHE A 64 -6.07 -0.30 9.37
C PHE A 64 -4.89 -0.31 8.39
N GLY A 65 -5.02 0.36 7.24
CA GLY A 65 -3.94 0.44 6.25
C GLY A 65 -2.68 1.12 6.78
N VAL A 66 -2.83 2.22 7.52
CA VAL A 66 -1.71 2.93 8.14
C VAL A 66 -1.04 2.10 9.24
N LEU A 67 -1.82 1.46 10.10
CA LEU A 67 -1.27 0.59 11.16
C LEU A 67 -0.53 -0.60 10.57
N LEU A 68 -1.10 -1.23 9.54
CA LEU A 68 -0.41 -2.31 8.83
C LEU A 68 0.90 -1.83 8.19
N TYR A 69 0.90 -0.67 7.53
CA TYR A 69 2.11 -0.08 6.99
C TYR A 69 3.19 0.08 8.08
N TYR A 70 2.80 0.55 9.27
CA TYR A 70 3.73 0.66 10.39
C TYR A 70 4.15 -0.68 10.98
N VAL A 71 3.28 -1.69 11.03
CA VAL A 71 3.68 -3.06 11.41
C VAL A 71 4.76 -3.56 10.46
N VAL A 72 4.55 -3.43 9.14
CA VAL A 72 5.52 -3.85 8.12
C VAL A 72 6.82 -3.05 8.22
N ALA A 73 6.75 -1.74 8.42
CA ALA A 73 7.94 -0.89 8.56
C ALA A 73 8.76 -1.26 9.80
N ASN A 74 8.11 -1.48 10.95
CA ASN A 74 8.79 -1.91 12.17
C ASN A 74 9.35 -3.34 12.03
N ALA A 75 8.62 -4.24 11.36
CA ALA A 75 9.10 -5.59 11.06
C ALA A 75 10.33 -5.58 10.13
N ALA A 76 10.31 -4.74 9.08
CA ALA A 76 11.43 -4.56 8.16
C ALA A 76 12.65 -3.94 8.86
N ALA A 77 12.45 -3.10 9.87
CA ALA A 77 13.57 -2.52 10.61
C ALA A 77 14.41 -3.56 11.38
N PHE A 78 13.90 -4.78 11.60
CA PHE A 78 14.70 -5.88 12.17
C PHE A 78 15.73 -6.45 11.21
N THR A 79 15.55 -6.26 9.90
CA THR A 79 16.51 -6.74 8.88
C THR A 79 17.68 -5.78 8.67
N GLN A 80 17.66 -4.60 9.30
CA GLN A 80 18.76 -3.63 9.21
C GLN A 80 20.01 -4.10 9.97
N GLU A 81 21.16 -3.95 9.33
CA GLU A 81 22.47 -4.19 9.94
C GLU A 81 22.78 -3.17 11.04
N HIS A 82 23.72 -3.51 11.92
CA HIS A 82 24.04 -2.68 13.10
C HIS A 82 24.54 -1.29 12.73
N ALA A 83 25.18 -1.12 11.56
CA ALA A 83 25.72 0.15 11.09
C ALA A 83 24.62 1.18 10.75
N ASP A 84 23.50 0.74 10.18
CA ASP A 84 22.38 1.61 9.79
C ASP A 84 21.29 1.72 10.88
N ARG A 85 21.43 0.95 11.95
CA ARG A 85 20.42 0.86 13.01
C ARG A 85 20.51 2.04 13.97
N ARG A 86 19.64 3.02 13.79
CA ARG A 86 19.58 4.25 14.61
C ARG A 86 18.84 4.10 15.95
N TYR A 87 18.02 3.06 16.11
CA TYR A 87 17.18 2.83 17.30
C TYR A 87 17.30 1.40 17.84
N PRO A 88 17.12 1.19 19.16
CA PRO A 88 17.15 -0.15 19.76
C PRO A 88 15.97 -1.03 19.29
N ARG A 89 16.21 -2.35 19.19
CA ARG A 89 15.21 -3.35 18.77
C ARG A 89 13.93 -3.34 19.63
N ALA A 90 14.06 -2.99 20.91
CA ALA A 90 12.92 -2.88 21.81
C ALA A 90 11.84 -1.89 21.30
N LEU A 91 12.25 -0.77 20.69
CA LEU A 91 11.31 0.19 20.11
C LEU A 91 10.58 -0.37 18.89
N GLN A 92 11.24 -1.21 18.08
CA GLN A 92 10.62 -1.87 16.94
C GLN A 92 9.56 -2.89 17.41
N VAL A 93 9.89 -3.69 18.44
CA VAL A 93 8.92 -4.64 19.05
C VAL A 93 7.73 -3.86 19.62
N LEU A 94 7.99 -2.80 20.36
CA LEU A 94 6.93 -1.95 20.93
C LEU A 94 6.05 -1.34 19.84
N GLY A 95 6.64 -0.90 18.73
CA GLY A 95 5.92 -0.38 17.57
C GLY A 95 5.01 -1.43 16.93
N VAL A 96 5.51 -2.66 16.71
CA VAL A 96 4.70 -3.77 16.19
C VAL A 96 3.55 -4.08 17.14
N VAL A 97 3.84 -4.30 18.41
CA VAL A 97 2.83 -4.67 19.42
C VAL A 97 1.78 -3.56 19.55
N GLY A 98 2.21 -2.30 19.65
CA GLY A 98 1.31 -1.16 19.73
C GLY A 98 0.39 -1.05 18.51
N CYS A 99 0.93 -1.24 17.29
CA CYS A 99 0.09 -1.22 16.09
C CYS A 99 -0.91 -2.38 16.06
N LEU A 100 -0.51 -3.60 16.45
CA LEU A 100 -1.40 -4.76 16.50
C LEU A 100 -2.52 -4.60 17.53
N VAL A 101 -2.18 -4.05 18.72
CA VAL A 101 -3.17 -3.72 19.75
C VAL A 101 -4.18 -2.70 19.21
N LEU A 102 -3.73 -1.63 18.56
CA LEU A 102 -4.62 -0.65 17.94
C LEU A 102 -5.48 -1.26 16.84
N VAL A 103 -4.95 -2.16 16.02
CA VAL A 103 -5.75 -2.89 15.02
C VAL A 103 -6.84 -3.72 15.69
N ALA A 104 -6.55 -4.37 16.82
CA ALA A 104 -7.56 -5.14 17.56
C ALA A 104 -8.68 -4.28 18.14
N THR A 105 -8.48 -2.96 18.30
CA THR A 105 -9.53 -2.02 18.73
C THR A 105 -10.40 -1.50 17.57
N LEU A 106 -10.04 -1.78 16.32
CA LEU A 106 -10.80 -1.31 15.16
C LEU A 106 -12.08 -2.13 14.95
N PRO A 107 -13.11 -1.54 14.29
CA PRO A 107 -14.30 -2.28 13.89
C PRO A 107 -13.93 -3.50 13.03
N GLY A 108 -14.49 -4.68 13.35
CA GLY A 108 -14.20 -5.92 12.62
C GLY A 108 -14.45 -5.83 11.11
N ALA A 109 -15.44 -5.03 10.70
CA ALA A 109 -15.70 -4.75 9.28
C ALA A 109 -14.52 -4.07 8.58
N SER A 110 -13.87 -3.09 9.23
CA SER A 110 -12.69 -2.40 8.67
C SER A 110 -11.50 -3.35 8.54
N ILE A 111 -11.32 -4.25 9.50
CA ILE A 111 -10.28 -5.28 9.46
C ILE A 111 -10.56 -6.25 8.31
N ALA A 112 -11.78 -6.76 8.19
CA ALA A 112 -12.17 -7.72 7.15
C ALA A 112 -11.98 -7.14 5.74
N VAL A 113 -12.44 -5.91 5.51
CA VAL A 113 -12.25 -5.21 4.23
C VAL A 113 -10.76 -4.97 3.97
N GLY A 114 -10.00 -4.52 4.97
CA GLY A 114 -8.56 -4.30 4.87
C GLY A 114 -7.79 -5.57 4.50
N VAL A 115 -8.10 -6.69 5.15
CA VAL A 115 -7.54 -8.01 4.84
C VAL A 115 -7.95 -8.46 3.43
N GLY A 116 -9.19 -8.24 3.03
CA GLY A 116 -9.66 -8.53 1.67
C GLY A 116 -8.86 -7.79 0.61
N VAL A 117 -8.65 -6.48 0.77
CA VAL A 117 -7.84 -5.65 -0.14
C VAL A 117 -6.39 -6.14 -0.20
N LEU A 118 -5.80 -6.49 0.94
CA LEU A 118 -4.47 -7.10 1.03
C LEU A 118 -4.37 -8.39 0.23
N LEU A 119 -5.32 -9.30 0.43
CA LEU A 119 -5.36 -10.58 -0.27
C LEU A 119 -5.46 -10.37 -1.79
N VAL A 120 -6.33 -9.46 -2.24
CA VAL A 120 -6.43 -9.09 -3.66
C VAL A 120 -5.09 -8.58 -4.19
N GLY A 121 -4.39 -7.72 -3.43
CA GLY A 121 -3.07 -7.20 -3.80
C GLY A 121 -1.99 -8.30 -3.88
N VAL A 122 -1.93 -9.20 -2.89
CA VAL A 122 -0.97 -10.31 -2.83
C VAL A 122 -1.22 -11.31 -3.96
N VAL A 123 -2.48 -11.70 -4.18
CA VAL A 123 -2.86 -12.61 -5.27
C VAL A 123 -2.56 -11.97 -6.62
N GLY A 124 -2.91 -10.69 -6.81
CA GLY A 124 -2.57 -9.94 -8.01
C GLY A 124 -1.07 -9.95 -8.29
N ARG A 125 -0.25 -9.67 -7.27
CA ARG A 125 1.22 -9.73 -7.37
C ARG A 125 1.72 -11.14 -7.70
N ALA A 126 1.20 -12.17 -7.04
CA ALA A 126 1.59 -13.56 -7.29
C ALA A 126 1.28 -13.98 -8.74
N VAL A 127 0.10 -13.62 -9.26
CA VAL A 127 -0.29 -13.87 -10.65
C VAL A 127 0.67 -13.18 -11.63
N VAL A 128 1.03 -11.92 -11.37
CA VAL A 128 2.01 -11.18 -12.19
C VAL A 128 3.38 -11.88 -12.18
N LEU A 129 3.87 -12.29 -11.01
CA LEU A 129 5.15 -13.00 -10.89
C LEU A 129 5.16 -14.35 -11.61
N VAL A 130 4.06 -15.13 -11.51
CA VAL A 130 3.91 -16.41 -12.22
C VAL A 130 3.89 -16.18 -13.74
N ARG A 131 3.16 -15.17 -14.21
CA ARG A 131 3.13 -14.83 -15.65
C ARG A 131 4.51 -14.43 -16.17
N ARG A 132 5.29 -13.68 -15.39
CA ARG A 132 6.68 -13.32 -15.74
C ARG A 132 7.59 -14.53 -15.83
N ARG A 133 7.56 -15.42 -14.84
CA ARG A 133 8.36 -16.65 -14.83
C ARG A 133 8.05 -17.52 -16.05
N ARG A 134 6.77 -17.65 -16.42
CA ARG A 134 6.34 -18.38 -17.63
C ARG A 134 6.83 -17.72 -18.92
N ALA A 135 6.76 -16.39 -19.03
CA ALA A 135 7.25 -15.68 -20.20
C ALA A 135 8.77 -15.75 -20.38
N ALA A 136 9.52 -15.81 -19.27
CA ALA A 136 10.97 -16.01 -19.29
C ALA A 136 11.37 -17.44 -19.67
N ALA A 137 10.57 -18.45 -19.30
CA ALA A 137 10.82 -19.85 -19.63
C ALA A 137 10.49 -20.23 -21.09
N MET A 138 9.76 -19.38 -21.82
CA MET A 138 9.46 -19.57 -23.25
C MET A 138 10.42 -18.82 -24.19
N ARG A 139 11.39 -18.08 -23.65
CA ARG A 139 12.46 -17.43 -24.39
C ARG A 139 13.73 -18.26 -24.26
#